data_AF-A0A060BYC6-F1
#
_entry.id   AF-A0A060BYC6-F1
#
_cell.length_a   1.000
_cell.length_b   1.000
_cell.length_c   1.000
_cell.angle_alpha   90.00
_cell.angle_beta   90.00
_cell.angle_gamma   90.00
#
_symmetry.space_group_name_H-M   'P 1'
#
loop_
_entity.id
_entity.type
_entity.pdbx_description
1 polymer ?
#
loop_
_entity_poly.entity_id
_entity_poly.type
_entity_poly.pdbx_seq_one_letter_code
_entity_poly.pdbx_strand_id
1 'polypeptide(L)'
;DREKDPHLAIQLAINLGMRIKVAGKIDHQGDGYFDEEIRPLLANPLVEYLGELGFDDKVRLLSHARCNLHPTGFREPFGLTVLEAAYCGTPTLAIKRGSMPELIEEG
;
A
#
# COMPACT_ATOMS: atom_id res chain seq x y z
N ASP A 1 -4.84 -0.47 -8.79
CA ASP A 1 -5.52 0.73 -9.29
C ASP A 1 -4.57 1.92 -9.22
N ARG A 2 -4.55 2.77 -10.26
CA ARG A 2 -3.76 3.99 -10.36
C ARG A 2 -4.12 4.99 -9.27
N GLU A 3 -5.41 5.08 -8.89
CA GLU A 3 -5.84 6.01 -7.83
C GLU A 3 -5.16 5.76 -6.48
N LYS A 4 -4.69 4.54 -6.22
CA LYS A 4 -4.04 4.16 -4.96
C LYS A 4 -2.52 4.39 -4.97
N ASP A 5 -1.97 4.79 -6.11
CA ASP A 5 -0.56 5.08 -6.32
C ASP A 5 0.44 4.03 -5.76
N PRO A 6 0.23 2.70 -5.96
CA PRO A 6 1.11 1.68 -5.38
C PRO A 6 2.57 1.78 -5.86
N HIS A 7 2.80 2.30 -7.07
CA HIS A 7 4.13 2.58 -7.59
C HIS A 7 4.97 3.49 -6.66
N LEU A 8 4.36 4.50 -6.02
CA LEU A 8 5.07 5.40 -5.10
C LEU A 8 5.54 4.68 -3.84
N ALA A 9 4.71 3.80 -3.27
CA ALA A 9 5.09 3.00 -2.10
C ALA A 9 6.24 2.04 -2.45
N ILE A 10 6.17 1.38 -3.60
CA ILE A 10 7.21 0.46 -4.07
C ILE A 10 8.52 1.21 -4.32
N GLN A 11 8.47 2.34 -5.02
CA GLN A 11 9.64 3.14 -5.34
C GLN A 11 10.30 3.71 -4.08
N LEU A 12 9.51 4.16 -3.10
CA LEU A 12 10.02 4.60 -1.80
C LEU A 12 10.79 3.49 -1.10
N ALA A 13 10.22 2.28 -1.02
CA ALA A 13 10.87 1.15 -0.37
C ALA A 13 12.18 0.75 -1.08
N ILE A 14 12.17 0.69 -2.42
CA ILE A 14 13.37 0.41 -3.23
C ILE A 14 14.46 1.46 -2.97
N ASN A 15 14.10 2.75 -3.01
CA ASN A 15 15.05 3.84 -2.81
C ASN A 15 15.67 3.85 -1.40
N LEU A 16 14.93 3.35 -0.40
CA LEU A 16 15.41 3.19 0.98
C LEU A 16 16.11 1.85 1.24
N GLY A 17 16.20 0.96 0.25
CA GLY A 17 16.77 -0.39 0.42
C GLY A 17 15.94 -1.28 1.37
N MET A 18 14.64 -1.00 1.52
CA MET A 18 13.74 -1.72 2.41
C MET A 18 12.91 -2.72 1.62
N ARG A 19 12.66 -3.90 2.21
CA ARG A 19 11.72 -4.87 1.64
C ARG A 19 10.29 -4.37 1.77
N ILE A 20 9.49 -4.58 0.73
CA ILE A 20 8.07 -4.26 0.71
C ILE A 20 7.26 -5.48 0.23
N LYS A 21 6.14 -5.72 0.92
CA LYS A 21 5.14 -6.69 0.52
C LYS A 21 3.94 -5.94 -0.04
N VAL A 22 3.52 -6.29 -1.24
CA VAL A 22 2.41 -5.65 -1.94
C VAL A 22 1.27 -6.66 -2.07
N ALA A 23 0.12 -6.35 -1.50
CA ALA A 23 -1.08 -7.17 -1.57
C ALA A 23 -2.23 -6.34 -2.14
N GLY A 24 -3.02 -6.95 -3.02
CA GLY A 24 -4.14 -6.32 -3.67
C GLY A 24 -4.39 -6.90 -5.06
N LYS A 25 -5.64 -6.81 -5.50
CA LYS A 25 -6.03 -7.22 -6.85
C LYS A 25 -5.41 -6.31 -7.90
N ILE A 26 -4.93 -6.90 -8.99
CA ILE A 26 -4.55 -6.14 -10.18
C ILE A 26 -5.84 -5.75 -10.88
N ASP A 27 -6.10 -4.45 -10.94
CA ASP A 27 -7.19 -3.93 -11.76
C ASP A 27 -6.64 -3.60 -13.14
N HIS A 28 -7.09 -4.36 -14.14
CA HIS A 28 -6.73 -4.15 -15.54
C HIS A 28 -7.82 -3.30 -16.18
N GLN A 29 -7.90 -2.01 -15.82
CA GLN A 29 -8.84 -1.07 -16.43
C GLN A 29 -8.52 -0.74 -17.90
N GLY A 30 -7.50 -1.39 -18.48
CA GLY A 30 -7.12 -1.26 -19.89
C GLY A 30 -6.26 -0.03 -20.20
N ASP A 31 -5.83 0.72 -19.18
CA ASP A 31 -5.01 1.93 -19.32
C ASP A 31 -3.49 1.67 -19.34
N GLY A 32 -3.06 0.40 -19.32
CA GLY A 32 -1.65 0.01 -19.33
C GLY A 32 -0.89 0.23 -18.01
N TYR A 33 -1.50 0.83 -16.99
CA TYR A 33 -0.81 1.24 -15.75
C TYR A 33 -0.05 0.11 -15.08
N PHE A 34 -0.69 -1.05 -14.94
CA PHE A 34 -0.03 -2.19 -14.31
C PHE A 34 1.19 -2.65 -15.09
N ASP A 35 1.09 -2.78 -16.41
CA ASP A 35 2.16 -3.33 -17.24
C ASP A 35 3.32 -2.34 -17.42
N GLU A 36 3.03 -1.04 -17.48
CA GLU A 36 4.03 0.00 -17.73
C GLU A 36 4.71 0.50 -16.44
N GLU A 37 3.98 0.63 -15.33
CA GLU A 37 4.51 1.25 -14.10
C GLU A 37 4.71 0.25 -12.96
N ILE A 38 3.83 -0.74 -12.80
CA ILE A 38 3.90 -1.66 -11.65
C ILE A 38 4.75 -2.90 -11.94
N ARG A 39 4.48 -3.58 -13.05
CA ARG A 39 5.15 -4.84 -13.44
C ARG A 39 6.68 -4.72 -13.45
N PRO A 40 7.30 -3.64 -13.97
CA PRO A 40 8.76 -3.50 -13.93
C PRO A 40 9.30 -3.43 -12.49
N LEU A 41 8.57 -2.78 -11.58
CA LEU A 41 8.97 -2.64 -10.18
C LEU A 41 8.89 -3.98 -9.42
N LEU A 42 7.95 -4.85 -9.79
CA LEU A 42 7.81 -6.18 -9.18
C LEU A 42 9.00 -7.12 -9.47
N ALA A 43 9.82 -6.82 -10.49
CA ALA A 43 11.03 -7.59 -10.78
C ALA A 43 12.19 -7.28 -9.80
N ASN A 44 12.06 -6.25 -8.96
CA ASN A 44 13.09 -5.90 -7.99
C ASN A 44 13.11 -6.89 -6.81
N PRO A 45 14.29 -7.39 -6.37
CA PRO A 45 14.38 -8.38 -5.29
C PRO A 45 13.91 -7.90 -3.91
N LEU A 46 13.68 -6.60 -3.73
CA LEU A 46 13.11 -6.04 -2.51
C LEU A 46 11.57 -6.07 -2.50
N VAL A 47 10.93 -6.42 -3.62
CA VAL A 47 9.48 -6.35 -3.79
C VAL A 47 8.90 -7.76 -3.86
N GLU A 48 7.97 -8.04 -2.96
CA GLU A 48 7.23 -9.31 -2.94
C GLU A 48 5.74 -9.02 -3.21
N TYR A 49 5.24 -9.46 -4.36
CA TYR A 49 3.81 -9.35 -4.69
C TYR A 49 3.06 -10.59 -4.22
N LEU A 50 2.09 -10.39 -3.34
CA LEU A 50 1.35 -11.46 -2.66
C LEU A 50 -0.01 -11.77 -3.32
N GLY A 51 -0.40 -11.03 -4.35
CA GLY A 51 -1.74 -11.17 -4.92
C GLY A 51 -2.84 -10.59 -4.04
N GLU A 52 -4.06 -11.06 -4.27
CA GLU A 52 -5.21 -10.76 -3.42
C GLU A 52 -5.19 -11.67 -2.18
N LEU A 53 -5.28 -11.06 -0.99
CA LEU A 53 -5.24 -11.78 0.27
C LEU A 53 -6.63 -11.87 0.90
N GLY A 54 -6.90 -13.03 1.52
CA GLY A 54 -8.04 -13.20 2.41
C GLY A 54 -7.88 -12.43 3.73
N PHE A 55 -8.92 -12.47 4.56
CA PHE A 55 -8.94 -11.75 5.84
C PHE A 55 -7.79 -12.15 6.77
N ASP A 56 -7.62 -13.45 7.04
CA ASP A 56 -6.62 -13.94 7.99
C ASP A 56 -5.18 -13.64 7.53
N ASP A 57 -4.89 -13.83 6.24
CA ASP A 57 -3.58 -13.52 5.67
C ASP A 57 -3.28 -12.01 5.70
N LYS A 58 -4.30 -11.17 5.48
CA LYS A 58 -4.18 -9.72 5.59
C LYS A 58 -3.90 -9.27 7.02
N VAL A 59 -4.62 -9.84 8.00
CA VAL A 59 -4.37 -9.57 9.43
C VAL A 59 -2.94 -9.96 9.78
N ARG A 60 -2.52 -11.18 9.40
CA ARG A 60 -1.15 -11.66 9.64
C ARG A 60 -0.10 -10.76 8.98
N LEU A 61 -0.34 -10.31 7.75
CA LEU A 61 0.55 -9.41 7.03
C LEU A 61 0.70 -8.09 7.79
N LEU A 62 -0.42 -7.46 8.16
CA LEU A 62 -0.43 -6.17 8.83
C LEU A 62 0.20 -6.26 10.23
N SER A 63 -0.17 -7.26 11.05
CA SER A 63 0.36 -7.43 12.42
C SER A 63 1.89 -7.67 12.48
N HIS A 64 2.52 -8.05 11.38
CA HIS A 64 3.97 -8.24 11.29
C HIS A 64 4.67 -7.17 10.44
N ALA A 65 3.94 -6.22 9.87
CA ALA A 65 4.50 -5.12 9.13
C ALA A 65 5.08 -4.06 10.07
N ARG A 66 6.18 -3.43 9.67
CA ARG A 66 6.75 -2.28 10.41
C ARG A 66 5.91 -1.02 10.22
N CYS A 67 5.30 -0.88 9.06
CA CYS A 67 4.51 0.28 8.67
C CYS A 67 3.60 -0.12 7.48
N ASN A 68 2.39 0.41 7.46
CA ASN A 68 1.49 0.40 6.31
C ASN A 68 1.70 1.68 5.49
N LEU A 69 1.85 1.56 4.17
CA LEU A 69 2.04 2.71 3.28
C LEU A 69 0.73 3.05 2.58
N HIS A 70 0.30 4.30 2.70
CA HIS A 70 -0.91 4.83 2.06
C HIS A 70 -0.57 6.05 1.20
N PRO A 71 0.07 5.86 0.02
CA PRO A 71 0.66 6.94 -0.77
C PRO A 71 -0.35 7.65 -1.69
N THR A 72 -1.65 7.37 -1.57
CA THR A 72 -2.65 7.84 -2.53
C THR A 72 -2.73 9.37 -2.58
N GLY A 73 -2.66 9.92 -3.79
CA GLY A 73 -2.99 11.30 -4.10
C GLY A 73 -4.49 11.55 -4.26
N PHE A 74 -5.31 10.49 -4.28
CA PHE A 74 -6.76 10.60 -4.33
C PHE A 74 -7.34 11.09 -2.99
N ARG A 75 -8.53 11.71 -3.02
CA ARG A 75 -9.24 12.07 -1.79
C ARG A 75 -9.97 10.83 -1.24
N GLU A 76 -9.22 9.92 -0.63
CA GLU A 76 -9.76 8.68 -0.08
C GLU A 76 -10.86 8.98 0.96
N PRO A 77 -12.09 8.46 0.79
CA PRO A 77 -13.21 8.84 1.65
C PRO A 77 -13.19 8.15 3.02
N PHE A 78 -12.60 6.95 3.15
CA PHE A 78 -12.66 6.19 4.40
C PHE A 78 -11.35 5.52 4.85
N GLY A 79 -10.51 5.03 3.94
CA GLY A 79 -9.21 4.50 4.35
C GLY A 79 -9.26 3.19 5.16
N LEU A 80 -10.05 2.20 4.71
CA LEU A 80 -10.15 0.90 5.41
C LEU A 80 -8.80 0.29 5.77
N THR A 81 -7.83 0.34 4.86
CA THR A 81 -6.49 -0.24 5.10
C THR A 81 -5.73 0.45 6.24
N VAL A 82 -6.01 1.73 6.49
CA VAL A 82 -5.44 2.49 7.62
C VAL A 82 -6.05 2.02 8.94
N LEU A 83 -7.38 1.84 8.98
CA LEU A 83 -8.07 1.31 10.16
C LEU A 83 -7.66 -0.13 10.46
N GLU A 84 -7.51 -0.96 9.43
CA GLU A 84 -7.05 -2.35 9.57
C GLU A 84 -5.60 -2.40 10.09
N ALA A 85 -4.72 -1.53 9.61
CA ALA A 85 -3.35 -1.41 10.11
C ALA A 85 -3.35 -0.96 11.58
N ALA A 86 -4.13 0.06 11.92
CA ALA A 86 -4.28 0.54 13.30
C ALA A 86 -4.81 -0.56 14.24
N TYR A 87 -5.82 -1.32 13.81
CA TYR A 87 -6.35 -2.46 14.55
C TYR A 87 -5.30 -3.54 14.80
N CYS A 88 -4.38 -3.73 13.85
CA CYS A 88 -3.27 -4.66 13.97
C CYS A 88 -2.07 -4.11 14.78
N GLY A 89 -2.14 -2.88 15.29
CA GLY A 89 -1.05 -2.22 16.00
C GLY A 89 0.08 -1.70 15.09
N THR A 90 -0.21 -1.53 13.80
CA THR A 90 0.77 -1.17 12.78
C THR A 90 0.62 0.31 12.39
N PRO A 91 1.67 1.12 12.53
CA PRO A 91 1.60 2.53 12.16
C PRO A 91 1.40 2.68 10.65
N THR A 92 0.78 3.78 10.24
CA THR A 92 0.57 4.11 8.82
C THR A 92 1.31 5.38 8.45
N LEU A 93 2.09 5.33 7.36
CA LEU A 93 2.61 6.51 6.67
C LEU A 93 1.68 6.83 5.49
N ALA A 94 1.03 7.99 5.55
CA ALA A 94 0.05 8.41 4.55
C ALA A 94 0.32 9.83 4.01
N ILE A 95 -0.15 10.09 2.79
CA ILE A 95 -0.28 11.48 2.32
C ILE A 95 -1.45 12.14 3.06
N LYS A 96 -1.24 13.35 3.59
CA LYS A 96 -2.25 14.12 4.35
C LYS A 96 -3.37 14.67 3.44
N ARG A 97 -4.20 13.78 2.90
CA ARG A 97 -5.27 14.07 1.94
C ARG A 97 -6.48 13.16 2.16
N GLY A 98 -7.67 13.62 1.77
CA GLY A 98 -8.92 12.87 2.01
C GLY A 98 -9.18 12.74 3.51
N SER A 99 -9.62 11.55 3.93
CA SER A 99 -9.91 11.21 5.34
C SER A 99 -8.67 11.02 6.21
N MET A 100 -7.45 10.97 5.64
CA MET A 100 -6.22 10.65 6.40
C MET A 100 -5.99 11.54 7.64
N PRO A 101 -6.22 12.88 7.61
CA PRO A 101 -6.05 13.73 8.79
C PRO A 101 -7.05 13.46 9.93
N GLU A 102 -8.16 12.78 9.64
CA GLU A 102 -9.18 12.39 10.63
C GLU A 102 -8.90 11.01 11.23
N LEU A 103 -8.18 10.16 10.49
CA LEU A 103 -7.90 8.76 10.87
C LEU A 103 -6.54 8.59 11.55
N ILE A 104 -5.59 9.48 11.29
CA ILE A 104 -4.20 9.37 11.74
C ILE A 104 -3.87 10.59 12.61
N GLU A 105 -3.44 10.32 13.84
CA GLU A 105 -2.79 11.30 14.69
C GLU A 105 -1.28 11.30 14.38
N GLU A 106 -0.72 12.50 14.15
CA GLU A 106 0.71 12.66 13.84
C GLU A 106 1.57 12.41 15.10
N GLY A 107 2.65 11.63 14.98
CA GLY A 107 3.54 11.29 16.10
C GLY A 107 4.88 10.68 15.70
#